data_AF-A0A7S0L099-F1
#
_entry.id   AF-A0A7S0L099-F1
#
_cell.length_a   1.000
_cell.length_b   1.000
_cell.length_c   1.000
_cell.angle_alpha   90.00
_cell.angle_beta   90.00
_cell.angle_gamma   90.00
#
_symmetry.space_group_name_H-M   'P 1'
#
loop_
_entity.id
_entity.type
_entity.pdbx_description
1 polymer ?
#
loop_
_entity_poly.entity_id
_entity_poly.type
_entity_poly.pdbx_seq_one_letter_code
_entity_poly.pdbx_strand_id
1 'polypeptide(L)'
;MSNNPIATTARTNLLLGITGSVAAIKGPEIVVKLLSTQQYNIQVLLSEGGHHFWKKAPEYDSTYWSRFQSYMNNDNDDSDDNYLKIHTAQDEWKNWNSMGDSVLHIELRNWADICVIAPLSAHTLAKIANGLCDDTLSCVLRAWNFTTTSPATRIKPLIVAPAMNTAMWDHPITQHQFQTIGNFFTIQPRHMTEDDDMTDIGSSAAGKLFHIIQPQVKTLACGEIGSGALASVEDILTTIDQVRVAQQEYE
;
A
#
# COMPACT_ATOMS: atom_id res chain seq x y z
N MET A 1 -4.44 -23.19 -37.50
CA MET A 1 -3.67 -22.60 -36.40
C MET A 1 -4.23 -21.20 -36.17
N SER A 2 -5.21 -21.07 -35.27
CA SER A 2 -5.78 -19.76 -34.93
C SER A 2 -4.87 -19.09 -33.92
N ASN A 3 -4.20 -18.02 -34.33
CA ASN A 3 -3.58 -17.07 -33.41
C ASN A 3 -4.69 -16.37 -32.64
N ASN A 4 -5.01 -16.85 -31.44
CA ASN A 4 -5.71 -16.02 -30.48
C ASN A 4 -4.73 -14.92 -30.03
N PRO A 5 -5.09 -13.63 -30.13
CA PRO A 5 -4.32 -12.59 -29.45
C PRO A 5 -4.30 -12.95 -27.96
N ILE A 6 -3.11 -12.96 -27.36
CA ILE A 6 -2.93 -13.09 -25.92
C ILE A 6 -3.80 -11.99 -25.30
N ALA A 7 -4.86 -12.37 -24.57
CA ALA A 7 -5.66 -11.42 -23.84
C ALA A 7 -4.70 -10.66 -22.89
N THR A 8 -4.50 -9.38 -23.15
CA THR A 8 -3.75 -8.51 -22.26
C THR A 8 -4.55 -8.45 -20.96
N THR A 9 -4.09 -9.16 -19.92
CA THR A 9 -4.68 -9.09 -18.59
C THR A 9 -4.68 -7.63 -18.14
N ALA A 10 -5.83 -7.12 -17.70
CA ALA A 10 -5.93 -5.76 -17.19
C ALA A 10 -4.90 -5.53 -16.07
N ARG A 11 -4.32 -4.32 -16.04
CA ARG A 11 -3.34 -3.95 -15.00
C ARG A 11 -4.02 -3.89 -13.63
N THR A 12 -3.31 -4.30 -12.59
CA THR A 12 -3.78 -4.20 -11.21
C THR A 12 -3.57 -2.77 -10.68
N ASN A 13 -4.60 -2.18 -10.08
CA ASN A 13 -4.50 -0.87 -9.45
C ASN A 13 -3.86 -0.99 -8.06
N LEU A 14 -2.65 -0.46 -7.91
CA LEU A 14 -1.88 -0.54 -6.67
C LEU A 14 -1.82 0.84 -5.99
N LEU A 15 -2.32 0.91 -4.76
CA LEU A 15 -2.13 2.09 -3.91
C LEU A 15 -0.89 1.90 -3.03
N LEU A 16 0.13 2.72 -3.23
CA LEU A 16 1.39 2.69 -2.48
C LEU A 16 1.42 3.81 -1.44
N GLY A 17 1.22 3.47 -0.17
CA GLY A 17 1.46 4.37 0.95
C GLY A 17 2.95 4.46 1.31
N ILE A 18 3.47 5.67 1.38
CA ILE A 18 4.84 5.96 1.85
C ILE A 18 4.75 6.78 3.13
N THR A 19 5.30 6.25 4.22
CA THR A 19 5.17 6.87 5.55
C THR A 19 6.50 7.35 6.12
N GLY A 20 6.45 8.00 7.29
CA GLY A 20 7.57 8.68 7.94
C GLY A 20 8.67 7.74 8.45
N SER A 21 9.49 7.25 7.53
CA SER A 21 10.72 6.49 7.78
C SER A 21 11.78 6.93 6.79
N VAL A 22 13.06 6.93 7.18
CA VAL A 22 14.17 7.26 6.29
C VAL A 22 14.14 6.40 5.01
N ALA A 23 13.64 5.17 5.12
CA ALA A 23 13.52 4.26 3.99
C ALA A 23 12.56 4.74 2.88
N ALA A 24 11.76 5.79 3.10
CA ALA A 24 10.91 6.41 2.09
C ALA A 24 11.70 6.96 0.89
N ILE A 25 13.02 7.22 1.04
CA ILE A 25 13.93 7.54 -0.08
C ILE A 25 13.96 6.45 -1.16
N LYS A 26 13.59 5.20 -0.82
CA LYS A 26 13.48 4.06 -1.76
C LYS A 26 12.16 4.02 -2.52
N GLY A 27 11.20 4.88 -2.20
CA GLY A 27 9.90 4.91 -2.84
C GLY A 27 9.96 5.00 -4.38
N PRO A 28 10.77 5.89 -4.97
CA PRO A 28 10.96 5.95 -6.42
C PRO A 28 11.51 4.66 -7.03
N GLU A 29 12.44 3.96 -6.35
CA GLU A 29 12.98 2.67 -6.80
C GLU A 29 11.85 1.62 -6.89
N ILE A 30 11.01 1.53 -5.85
CA ILE A 30 9.86 0.61 -5.80
C ILE A 30 8.90 0.90 -6.96
N VAL A 31 8.51 2.18 -7.14
CA VAL A 31 7.59 2.61 -8.20
C VAL A 31 8.14 2.27 -9.59
N VAL A 32 9.40 2.63 -9.87
CA VAL A 32 10.03 2.37 -11.18
C VAL A 32 10.07 0.88 -11.48
N LYS A 33 10.43 0.04 -10.50
CA LYS A 33 10.50 -1.41 -10.71
C LYS A 33 9.10 -2.02 -10.94
N LEU A 34 8.08 -1.59 -10.19
CA LEU A 34 6.70 -2.03 -10.41
C LEU A 34 6.19 -1.62 -11.81
N LEU A 35 6.35 -0.34 -12.20
CA LEU A 35 5.90 0.14 -13.52
C LEU A 35 6.64 -0.55 -14.68
N SER A 36 7.90 -0.93 -14.49
CA SER A 36 8.68 -1.64 -15.50
C SER A 36 8.11 -3.02 -15.86
N THR A 37 7.30 -3.62 -14.97
CA THR A 37 6.62 -4.91 -15.24
C THR A 37 5.43 -4.77 -16.20
N GLN A 38 4.91 -3.54 -16.37
CA GLN A 38 3.67 -3.24 -17.13
C GLN A 38 2.41 -3.92 -16.58
N GLN A 39 2.45 -4.48 -15.37
CA GLN A 39 1.32 -5.16 -14.73
C GLN A 39 0.49 -4.26 -13.81
N TYR A 40 0.96 -3.04 -13.52
CA TYR A 40 0.38 -2.18 -12.50
C TYR A 40 0.06 -0.78 -13.01
N ASN A 41 -1.04 -0.23 -12.50
CA ASN A 41 -1.26 1.21 -12.37
C ASN A 41 -0.96 1.58 -10.92
N ILE A 42 -0.31 2.71 -10.67
CA ILE A 42 0.15 3.07 -9.32
C ILE A 42 -0.36 4.44 -8.93
N GLN A 43 -1.01 4.51 -7.77
CA GLN A 43 -1.17 5.78 -7.08
C GLN A 43 -0.33 5.76 -5.81
N VAL A 44 0.55 6.73 -5.65
CA VAL A 44 1.38 6.89 -4.46
C VAL A 44 0.71 7.87 -3.53
N LEU A 45 0.59 7.53 -2.25
CA LEU A 45 0.08 8.43 -1.22
C LEU A 45 1.15 8.64 -0.15
N LEU A 46 1.67 9.86 -0.10
CA LEU A 46 2.70 10.27 0.84
C LEU A 46 2.05 10.79 2.12
N SER A 47 2.38 10.20 3.27
CA SER A 47 2.14 10.89 4.55
C SER A 47 3.06 12.11 4.66
N GLU A 48 2.77 13.04 5.57
CA GLU A 48 3.63 14.23 5.77
C GLU A 48 5.09 13.84 6.02
N GLY A 49 5.32 12.90 6.95
CA GLY A 49 6.66 12.37 7.22
C GLY A 49 7.27 11.62 6.04
N GLY A 50 6.48 10.84 5.30
CA GLY A 50 6.94 10.15 4.10
C GLY A 50 7.39 11.12 3.00
N HIS A 51 6.63 12.20 2.80
CA HIS A 51 6.95 13.26 1.85
C HIS A 51 8.26 13.98 2.19
N HIS A 52 8.55 14.18 3.48
CA HIS A 52 9.80 14.80 3.93
C HIS A 52 11.04 14.01 3.45
N PHE A 53 11.06 12.71 3.67
CA PHE A 53 12.17 11.85 3.24
C PHE A 53 12.16 11.58 1.74
N TRP A 54 10.98 11.46 1.11
CA TRP A 54 10.86 11.27 -0.34
C TRP A 54 11.63 12.33 -1.14
N LYS A 55 11.61 13.59 -0.69
CA LYS A 55 12.36 14.70 -1.33
C LYS A 55 13.87 14.47 -1.38
N LYS A 56 14.41 13.57 -0.57
CA LYS A 56 15.82 13.19 -0.50
C LYS A 56 16.19 12.02 -1.41
N ALA A 57 15.22 11.41 -2.09
CA ALA A 57 15.48 10.34 -3.04
C ALA A 57 16.51 10.68 -4.16
N PRO A 58 16.54 11.90 -4.74
CA PRO A 58 17.55 12.24 -5.75
C PRO A 58 19.00 12.22 -5.23
N GLU A 59 19.18 12.54 -3.94
CA GLU A 59 20.49 12.53 -3.26
C GLU A 59 20.92 11.09 -2.94
N TYR A 60 19.95 10.19 -2.70
CA TYR A 60 20.18 8.79 -2.39
C TYR A 60 20.45 7.94 -3.65
N ASP A 61 19.63 8.08 -4.68
CA ASP A 61 19.77 7.36 -5.95
C ASP A 61 19.25 8.20 -7.11
N SER A 62 20.17 8.94 -7.74
CA SER A 62 19.86 9.81 -8.87
C SER A 62 19.41 9.03 -10.11
N THR A 63 19.82 7.77 -10.26
CA THR A 63 19.48 6.95 -11.43
C THR A 63 18.01 6.52 -11.39
N TYR A 64 17.55 5.98 -10.25
CA TYR A 64 16.13 5.66 -10.09
C TYR A 64 15.27 6.92 -10.06
N TRP A 65 15.77 8.02 -9.50
CA TRP A 65 15.06 9.30 -9.53
C TRP A 65 14.80 9.78 -10.97
N SER A 66 15.80 9.78 -11.84
CA SER A 66 15.61 10.19 -13.24
C SER A 66 14.62 9.28 -13.99
N ARG A 67 14.66 7.97 -13.74
CA ARG A 67 13.68 7.03 -14.32
C ARG A 67 12.28 7.30 -13.78
N PHE A 68 12.14 7.56 -12.48
CA PHE A 68 10.86 7.93 -11.88
C PHE A 68 10.29 9.21 -12.53
N GLN A 69 11.12 10.23 -12.74
CA GLN A 69 10.70 11.47 -13.41
C GLN A 69 10.25 11.24 -14.86
N SER A 70 10.83 10.29 -15.59
CA SER A 70 10.35 9.95 -16.93
C SER A 70 8.93 9.38 -16.95
N TYR A 71 8.52 8.65 -15.91
CA TYR A 71 7.14 8.20 -15.78
C TYR A 71 6.18 9.35 -15.46
N MET A 72 6.60 10.31 -14.61
CA MET A 72 5.81 11.50 -14.30
C MET A 72 5.61 12.44 -15.49
N ASN A 73 6.62 12.57 -16.36
CA ASN A 73 6.58 13.53 -17.46
C ASN A 73 5.87 13.00 -18.73
N ASN A 74 5.43 11.74 -18.72
CA ASN A 74 4.64 11.17 -19.82
C ASN A 74 3.17 11.66 -19.83
N ASP A 75 2.77 12.51 -18.89
CA ASP A 75 1.46 13.18 -18.81
C ASP A 75 1.13 14.16 -19.97
N ASN A 76 1.97 14.24 -21.01
CA ASN A 76 1.78 15.15 -22.15
C ASN A 76 0.97 14.56 -23.32
N ASP A 77 0.44 13.34 -23.17
CA ASP A 77 -0.47 12.74 -24.15
C ASP A 77 -1.86 12.68 -23.52
N ASP A 78 -2.88 13.26 -24.16
CA ASP A 78 -4.30 13.32 -23.74
C ASP A 78 -4.97 11.92 -23.61
N SER A 79 -4.17 10.86 -23.51
CA SER A 79 -4.61 9.49 -23.25
C SER A 79 -4.85 9.28 -21.76
N ASP A 80 -5.96 8.62 -21.42
CA ASP A 80 -6.33 8.11 -20.07
C ASP A 80 -5.30 7.11 -19.46
N ASP A 81 -4.16 6.92 -20.11
CA ASP A 81 -3.10 5.95 -19.80
C ASP A 81 -2.08 6.47 -18.76
N ASN A 82 -2.50 7.35 -17.84
CA ASN A 82 -1.62 7.76 -16.75
C ASN A 82 -1.50 6.63 -15.71
N TYR A 83 -0.43 5.85 -15.85
CA TYR A 83 -0.13 4.72 -15.00
C TYR A 83 0.46 5.12 -13.63
N LEU A 84 0.72 6.40 -13.37
CA LEU A 84 1.33 6.86 -12.13
C LEU A 84 0.81 8.23 -11.65
N LYS A 85 0.15 8.25 -10.48
CA LYS A 85 -0.25 9.51 -9.80
C LYS A 85 0.36 9.61 -8.42
N ILE A 86 0.74 10.82 -8.00
CA ILE A 86 1.28 11.07 -6.65
C ILE A 86 0.33 11.99 -5.88
N HIS A 87 0.01 11.58 -4.66
CA HIS A 87 -0.84 12.29 -3.71
C HIS A 87 -0.08 12.58 -2.42
N THR A 88 -0.48 13.66 -1.76
CA THR A 88 -0.02 14.15 -0.48
C THR A 88 -1.22 14.37 0.44
N ALA A 89 -0.99 14.45 1.74
CA ALA A 89 -2.07 14.71 2.71
C ALA A 89 -2.85 16.02 2.43
N GLN A 90 -2.23 16.99 1.76
CA GLN A 90 -2.88 18.25 1.40
C GLN A 90 -3.85 18.14 0.23
N ASP A 91 -3.80 17.04 -0.54
CA ASP A 91 -4.66 16.87 -1.73
C ASP A 91 -6.11 16.56 -1.40
N GLU A 92 -6.40 16.04 -0.19
CA GLU A 92 -7.75 15.71 0.28
C GLU A 92 -8.73 16.86 0.11
N TRP A 93 -8.26 18.08 0.42
CA TRP A 93 -9.10 19.26 0.52
C TRP A 93 -9.12 20.09 -0.77
N LYS A 94 -8.39 19.67 -1.82
CA LYS A 94 -8.30 20.47 -3.06
C LYS A 94 -9.58 20.43 -3.88
N ASN A 95 -10.27 19.30 -3.89
CA ASN A 95 -11.41 19.04 -4.77
C ASN A 95 -12.76 19.05 -4.05
N TRP A 96 -12.76 19.11 -2.72
CA TRP A 96 -13.99 19.09 -1.92
C TRP A 96 -14.41 20.50 -1.50
N ASN A 97 -15.47 21.03 -2.13
CA ASN A 97 -16.00 22.37 -1.87
C ASN A 97 -17.44 22.35 -1.37
N SER A 98 -18.22 21.32 -1.70
CA SER A 98 -19.63 21.20 -1.39
C SER A 98 -20.08 19.73 -1.23
N MET A 99 -21.24 19.53 -0.61
CA MET A 99 -21.81 18.17 -0.50
C MET A 99 -22.09 17.59 -1.89
N GLY A 100 -21.55 16.41 -2.15
CA GLY A 100 -21.64 15.74 -3.45
C GLY A 100 -20.30 15.69 -4.20
N ASP A 101 -19.34 16.53 -3.81
CA ASP A 101 -17.97 16.45 -4.31
C ASP A 101 -17.30 15.16 -3.85
N SER A 102 -16.38 14.67 -4.67
CA SER A 102 -15.68 13.44 -4.37
C SER A 102 -14.70 13.61 -3.21
N VAL A 103 -14.54 12.52 -2.46
CA VAL A 103 -13.69 12.48 -1.26
C VAL A 103 -12.49 11.61 -1.58
N LEU A 104 -11.30 12.21 -1.62
CA LEU A 104 -10.10 11.59 -2.19
C LEU A 104 -9.79 10.23 -1.54
N HIS A 105 -9.81 10.12 -0.21
CA HIS A 105 -9.52 8.83 0.42
C HIS A 105 -10.52 7.72 0.06
N ILE A 106 -11.78 8.06 -0.23
CA ILE A 106 -12.79 7.10 -0.71
C ILE A 106 -12.54 6.74 -2.17
N GLU A 107 -12.16 7.71 -3.02
CA GLU A 107 -11.77 7.44 -4.40
C GLU A 107 -10.58 6.49 -4.48
N LEU A 108 -9.51 6.77 -3.72
CA LEU A 108 -8.32 5.93 -3.65
C LEU A 108 -8.66 4.51 -3.17
N ARG A 109 -9.49 4.39 -2.12
CA ARG A 109 -9.99 3.12 -1.61
C ARG A 109 -10.79 2.35 -2.67
N ASN A 110 -11.63 3.04 -3.45
CA ASN A 110 -12.45 2.40 -4.48
C ASN A 110 -11.60 1.96 -5.67
N TRP A 111 -10.68 2.82 -6.12
CA TRP A 111 -9.80 2.60 -7.26
C TRP A 111 -8.82 1.44 -7.05
N ALA A 112 -8.24 1.32 -5.85
CA ALA A 112 -7.17 0.36 -5.57
C ALA A 112 -7.66 -1.09 -5.48
N ASP A 113 -6.95 -2.01 -6.10
CA ASP A 113 -7.15 -3.46 -5.93
C ASP A 113 -6.36 -4.02 -4.75
N ILE A 114 -5.19 -3.44 -4.50
CA ILE A 114 -4.25 -3.81 -3.45
C ILE A 114 -3.70 -2.52 -2.81
N CYS A 115 -3.56 -2.50 -1.49
CA CYS A 115 -2.84 -1.45 -0.77
C CYS A 115 -1.50 -1.98 -0.27
N VAL A 116 -0.43 -1.23 -0.52
CA VAL A 116 0.93 -1.52 -0.05
C VAL A 116 1.42 -0.34 0.77
N ILE A 117 1.91 -0.57 1.99
CA ILE A 117 2.57 0.47 2.80
C ILE A 117 4.05 0.13 2.92
N ALA A 118 4.91 0.83 2.18
CA ALA A 118 6.33 0.53 2.10
C ALA A 118 7.18 1.80 1.91
N PRO A 119 7.76 2.36 2.99
CA PRO A 119 7.79 1.85 4.35
C PRO A 119 6.52 2.10 5.18
N LEU A 120 6.23 1.20 6.11
CA LEU A 120 5.35 1.42 7.26
C LEU A 120 6.16 1.89 8.49
N SER A 121 5.93 3.12 8.91
CA SER A 121 6.51 3.72 10.12
C SER A 121 5.80 3.23 11.38
N ALA A 122 6.49 3.27 12.52
CA ALA A 122 5.88 2.98 13.84
C ALA A 122 4.68 3.90 14.14
N HIS A 123 4.74 5.17 13.71
CA HIS A 123 3.65 6.13 13.92
C HIS A 123 2.39 5.75 13.13
N THR A 124 2.54 5.44 11.83
CA THR A 124 1.40 5.00 11.03
C THR A 124 0.87 3.64 11.48
N LEU A 125 1.74 2.71 11.88
CA LEU A 125 1.32 1.44 12.50
C LEU A 125 0.44 1.69 13.74
N ALA A 126 0.87 2.61 14.61
CA ALA A 126 0.11 2.99 15.79
C ALA A 126 -1.26 3.61 15.44
N LYS A 127 -1.33 4.47 14.42
CA LYS A 127 -2.60 5.04 13.94
C LYS A 127 -3.57 3.95 13.50
N ILE A 128 -3.12 3.06 12.62
CA ILE A 128 -3.95 1.98 12.06
C ILE A 128 -4.46 1.07 13.18
N ALA A 129 -3.57 0.62 14.07
CA ALA A 129 -3.91 -0.30 15.15
C ALA A 129 -4.90 0.29 16.17
N ASN A 130 -4.91 1.61 16.34
CA ASN A 130 -5.83 2.32 17.25
C ASN A 130 -7.04 2.94 16.53
N GLY A 131 -7.17 2.76 15.21
CA GLY A 131 -8.28 3.30 14.43
C GLY A 131 -8.28 4.83 14.29
N LEU A 132 -7.11 5.48 14.41
CA LEU A 132 -6.95 6.91 14.13
C LEU A 132 -7.03 7.15 12.61
N CYS A 133 -7.69 8.22 12.20
CA CYS A 133 -7.92 8.61 10.81
C CYS A 133 -7.87 10.14 10.67
N ASP A 134 -6.69 10.70 10.91
CA ASP A 134 -6.40 12.14 10.98
C ASP A 134 -5.57 12.64 9.79
N ASP A 135 -5.16 11.76 8.88
CA ASP A 135 -4.53 12.09 7.61
C ASP A 135 -5.12 11.23 6.47
N THR A 136 -4.94 11.63 5.21
CA THR A 136 -5.52 10.92 4.05
C THR A 136 -5.20 9.43 4.04
N LEU A 137 -3.96 9.03 4.37
CA LEU A 137 -3.57 7.63 4.36
C LEU A 137 -4.27 6.81 5.44
N SER A 138 -4.32 7.33 6.66
CA SER A 138 -5.03 6.70 7.76
C SER A 138 -6.55 6.68 7.53
N CYS A 139 -7.12 7.70 6.86
CA CYS A 139 -8.51 7.69 6.38
C CYS A 139 -8.77 6.58 5.34
N VAL A 140 -7.90 6.42 4.33
CA VAL A 140 -8.00 5.31 3.37
C VAL A 140 -8.00 3.97 4.10
N LEU A 141 -7.02 3.77 4.98
CA LEU A 141 -6.86 2.51 5.72
C LEU A 141 -8.04 2.26 6.67
N ARG A 142 -8.61 3.31 7.27
CA ARG A 142 -9.79 3.19 8.13
C ARG A 142 -11.05 2.79 7.36
N ALA A 143 -11.14 3.18 6.09
CA ALA A 143 -12.22 2.86 5.15
C ALA A 143 -11.94 1.62 4.28
N TRP A 144 -10.80 0.94 4.50
CA TRP A 144 -10.37 -0.18 3.69
C TRP A 144 -11.29 -1.40 3.84
N ASN A 145 -11.31 -2.24 2.80
CA ASN A 145 -12.19 -3.40 2.72
C ASN A 145 -11.56 -4.58 3.43
N PHE A 146 -11.58 -4.58 4.76
CA PHE A 146 -11.10 -5.70 5.57
C PHE A 146 -12.13 -6.84 5.64
N THR A 147 -13.41 -6.54 5.40
CA THR A 147 -14.52 -7.47 5.55
C THR A 147 -15.55 -7.27 4.44
N THR A 148 -16.34 -8.30 4.14
CA THR A 148 -17.42 -8.22 3.16
C THR A 148 -18.68 -7.69 3.84
N THR A 149 -19.02 -6.42 3.64
CA THR A 149 -20.31 -5.85 4.10
C THR A 149 -21.41 -5.91 3.05
N SER A 150 -21.08 -6.34 1.83
CA SER A 150 -22.00 -6.49 0.71
C SER A 150 -21.40 -7.46 -0.31
N PRO A 151 -22.20 -8.30 -0.98
CA PRO A 151 -21.73 -9.19 -2.06
C PRO A 151 -21.00 -8.44 -3.19
N ALA A 152 -21.28 -7.15 -3.38
CA ALA A 152 -20.63 -6.31 -4.39
C ALA A 152 -19.26 -5.76 -3.96
N THR A 153 -18.85 -5.92 -2.70
CA THR A 153 -17.63 -5.33 -2.14
C THR A 153 -16.65 -6.41 -1.72
N ARG A 154 -15.66 -6.68 -2.58
CA ARG A 154 -14.59 -7.65 -2.27
C ARG A 154 -13.66 -7.14 -1.18
N ILE A 155 -13.13 -8.07 -0.38
CA ILE A 155 -12.01 -7.81 0.53
C ILE A 155 -10.76 -7.52 -0.31
N LYS A 156 -10.01 -6.51 0.10
CA LYS A 156 -8.83 -6.04 -0.64
C LYS A 156 -7.55 -6.32 0.16
N PRO A 157 -6.50 -6.90 -0.44
CA PRO A 157 -5.28 -7.19 0.28
C PRO A 157 -4.57 -5.93 0.80
N LEU A 158 -3.96 -6.05 1.97
CA LEU A 158 -3.07 -5.06 2.57
C LEU A 158 -1.69 -5.69 2.80
N ILE A 159 -0.67 -5.11 2.19
CA ILE A 159 0.72 -5.51 2.34
C ILE A 159 1.46 -4.40 3.07
N VAL A 160 2.21 -4.73 4.12
CA VAL A 160 3.00 -3.75 4.88
C VAL A 160 4.46 -4.17 4.98
N ALA A 161 5.36 -3.23 4.72
CA ALA A 161 6.80 -3.40 4.86
C ALA A 161 7.31 -2.42 5.94
N PRO A 162 7.34 -2.82 7.22
CA PRO A 162 7.84 -1.96 8.29
C PRO A 162 9.28 -1.50 8.09
N ALA A 163 9.55 -0.27 8.51
CA ALA A 163 10.90 0.27 8.59
C ALA A 163 11.02 1.28 9.72
N MET A 164 11.73 0.91 10.78
CA MET A 164 11.90 1.71 11.99
C MET A 164 13.23 1.36 12.68
N ASN A 165 13.67 2.17 13.63
CA ASN A 165 14.83 1.84 14.44
C ASN A 165 14.61 0.50 15.19
N THR A 166 15.68 -0.26 15.43
CA THR A 166 15.65 -1.56 16.16
C THR A 166 14.90 -1.47 17.48
N ALA A 167 15.13 -0.44 18.30
CA ALA A 167 14.46 -0.29 19.57
C ALA A 167 12.94 -0.05 19.42
N MET A 168 12.50 0.56 18.31
CA MET A 168 11.08 0.66 17.98
C MET A 168 10.52 -0.67 17.50
N TRP A 169 11.28 -1.42 16.70
CA TRP A 169 10.88 -2.73 16.19
C TRP A 169 10.71 -3.75 17.34
N ASP A 170 11.68 -3.81 18.24
CA ASP A 170 11.69 -4.72 19.39
C ASP A 170 10.73 -4.27 20.51
N HIS A 171 10.08 -3.11 20.36
CA HIS A 171 9.16 -2.60 21.36
C HIS A 171 7.90 -3.48 21.44
N PRO A 172 7.45 -3.90 22.64
CA PRO A 172 6.29 -4.80 22.78
C PRO A 172 5.00 -4.28 22.14
N ILE A 173 4.78 -2.96 22.17
CA ILE A 173 3.64 -2.31 21.50
C ILE A 173 3.66 -2.58 19.98
N THR A 174 4.82 -2.60 19.34
CA THR A 174 4.93 -2.86 17.90
C THR A 174 4.40 -4.25 17.58
N GLN A 175 4.78 -5.27 18.35
CA GLN A 175 4.27 -6.62 18.21
C GLN A 175 2.75 -6.68 18.42
N HIS A 176 2.23 -6.03 19.46
CA HIS A 176 0.79 -5.99 19.73
C HIS A 176 0.01 -5.29 18.61
N GLN A 177 0.53 -4.19 18.07
CA GLN A 177 -0.10 -3.47 16.97
C GLN A 177 -0.19 -4.33 15.70
N PHE A 178 0.85 -5.09 15.37
CA PHE A 178 0.80 -6.04 14.25
C PHE A 178 -0.25 -7.13 14.44
N GLN A 179 -0.37 -7.67 15.66
CA GLN A 179 -1.43 -8.63 15.99
C GLN A 179 -2.82 -8.01 15.81
N THR A 180 -3.02 -6.78 16.30
CA THR A 180 -4.29 -6.07 16.17
C THR A 180 -4.69 -5.87 14.71
N ILE A 181 -3.80 -5.35 13.86
CA ILE A 181 -4.13 -5.12 12.46
C ILE A 181 -4.29 -6.42 11.66
N GLY A 182 -3.57 -7.50 12.03
CA GLY A 182 -3.76 -8.82 11.43
C GLY A 182 -5.16 -9.38 11.69
N ASN A 183 -5.71 -9.12 12.88
CA ASN A 183 -7.05 -9.55 13.25
C ASN A 183 -8.18 -8.78 12.51
N PHE A 184 -7.89 -7.68 11.81
CA PHE A 184 -8.93 -6.95 11.06
C PHE A 184 -9.58 -7.82 9.98
N PHE A 185 -8.82 -8.74 9.39
CA PHE A 185 -9.28 -9.67 8.35
C PHE A 185 -10.00 -10.91 8.90
N THR A 186 -10.16 -11.02 10.21
CA THR A 186 -10.83 -12.16 10.87
C THR A 186 -12.11 -11.76 11.60
N ILE A 187 -12.48 -10.48 11.60
CA ILE A 187 -13.63 -9.95 12.36
C ILE A 187 -14.86 -9.83 11.46
N GLN A 188 -16.03 -10.19 11.98
CA GLN A 188 -17.30 -10.07 11.27
C GLN A 188 -17.86 -8.63 11.30
N PRO A 189 -18.50 -8.14 10.21
CA PRO A 189 -19.23 -6.87 10.21
C PRO A 189 -20.35 -6.79 11.25
N ARG A 190 -20.64 -5.59 11.77
CA ARG A 190 -21.65 -5.35 12.82
C ARG A 190 -23.11 -5.48 12.40
N HIS A 191 -23.41 -5.55 11.09
CA HIS A 191 -24.77 -5.53 10.55
C HIS A 191 -25.01 -6.67 9.56
N MET A 192 -24.76 -7.90 10.00
CA MET A 192 -25.11 -9.10 9.24
C MET A 192 -26.41 -9.71 9.76
N THR A 193 -27.24 -10.17 8.83
CA THR A 193 -28.45 -10.95 9.13
C THR A 193 -28.14 -12.44 9.03
N GLU A 194 -28.93 -13.30 9.69
CA GLU A 194 -28.71 -14.77 9.69
C GLU A 194 -28.78 -15.39 8.27
N ASP A 195 -29.32 -14.66 7.29
CA ASP A 195 -29.51 -15.09 5.90
C ASP A 195 -28.35 -14.70 4.94
N ASP A 196 -27.34 -13.95 5.41
CA ASP A 196 -26.18 -13.59 4.59
C ASP A 196 -25.25 -14.81 4.45
N ASP A 197 -25.37 -15.53 3.33
CA ASP A 197 -24.62 -16.76 3.02
C ASP A 197 -23.10 -16.56 3.15
N MET A 198 -22.53 -17.31 4.09
CA MET A 198 -21.12 -17.29 4.42
C MET A 198 -20.38 -18.27 3.51
N THR A 199 -19.84 -17.78 2.40
CA THR A 199 -18.60 -18.38 1.91
C THR A 199 -17.49 -17.96 2.86
N ASP A 200 -17.28 -18.80 3.87
CA ASP A 200 -16.19 -18.81 4.84
C ASP A 200 -14.91 -18.19 4.27
N ILE A 201 -14.63 -16.92 4.62
CA ILE A 201 -13.26 -16.42 4.57
C ILE A 201 -12.57 -17.08 5.76
N GLY A 202 -12.32 -18.38 5.61
CA GLY A 202 -11.72 -19.18 6.67
C GLY A 202 -10.40 -18.55 7.10
N SER A 203 -9.93 -18.89 8.30
CA SER A 203 -8.63 -18.41 8.81
C SER A 203 -7.47 -18.60 7.81
N SER A 204 -7.61 -19.54 6.86
CA SER A 204 -6.72 -19.77 5.71
C SER A 204 -6.67 -18.63 4.68
N ALA A 205 -7.77 -17.90 4.45
CA ALA A 205 -7.84 -16.79 3.51
C ALA A 205 -7.33 -15.47 4.13
N ALA A 206 -7.51 -15.27 5.44
CA ALA A 206 -6.98 -14.10 6.15
C ALA A 206 -5.44 -13.99 6.02
N GLY A 207 -4.73 -15.11 6.09
CA GLY A 207 -3.29 -15.19 5.84
C GLY A 207 -2.86 -14.87 4.40
N LYS A 208 -3.82 -14.80 3.46
CA LYS A 208 -3.60 -14.39 2.06
C LYS A 208 -3.95 -12.93 1.81
N LEU A 209 -4.66 -12.26 2.71
CA LEU A 209 -5.17 -10.90 2.53
C LEU A 209 -4.35 -9.86 3.32
N PHE A 210 -3.67 -10.28 4.38
CA PHE A 210 -2.74 -9.42 5.12
C PHE A 210 -1.33 -9.98 5.11
N HIS A 211 -0.37 -9.17 4.65
CA HIS A 211 1.03 -9.58 4.54
C HIS A 211 1.94 -8.59 5.26
N ILE A 212 2.77 -9.11 6.17
CA ILE A 212 3.86 -8.35 6.79
C ILE A 212 5.17 -8.83 6.15
N ILE A 213 5.82 -7.96 5.38
CA ILE A 213 7.15 -8.20 4.83
C ILE A 213 8.15 -7.86 5.93
N GLN A 214 8.75 -8.88 6.53
CA GLN A 214 9.63 -8.71 7.69
C GLN A 214 10.80 -7.77 7.36
N PRO A 215 11.20 -6.90 8.31
CA PRO A 215 12.36 -6.05 8.13
C PRO A 215 13.64 -6.89 8.08
N GLN A 216 14.69 -6.33 7.50
CA GLN A 216 15.98 -6.99 7.38
C GLN A 216 16.95 -6.51 8.46
N VAL A 217 17.87 -7.40 8.82
CA VAL A 217 19.01 -7.07 9.67
C VAL A 217 20.07 -6.39 8.82
N LYS A 218 20.36 -5.11 9.09
CA LYS A 218 21.38 -4.32 8.40
C LYS A 218 22.13 -3.41 9.36
N THR A 219 23.37 -3.09 9.02
CA THR A 219 24.08 -1.99 9.67
C THR A 219 23.34 -0.69 9.40
N LEU A 220 22.84 -0.07 10.46
CA LEU A 220 22.10 1.19 10.42
C LEU A 220 23.07 2.36 10.19
N ALA A 221 22.53 3.53 9.83
CA ALA A 221 23.31 4.76 9.65
C ALA A 221 24.08 5.19 10.93
N CYS A 222 23.69 4.68 12.11
CA CYS A 222 24.40 4.90 13.37
C CYS A 222 25.57 3.92 13.63
N GLY A 223 25.81 2.94 12.75
CA GLY A 223 26.89 1.94 12.87
C GLY A 223 26.52 0.65 13.62
N GLU A 224 25.34 0.57 14.23
CA GLU A 224 24.83 -0.65 14.88
C GLU A 224 24.13 -1.57 13.89
N ILE A 225 24.23 -2.90 14.09
CA ILE A 225 23.42 -3.87 13.37
C ILE A 225 21.99 -3.78 13.91
N GLY A 226 21.05 -3.38 13.07
CA GLY A 226 19.65 -3.24 13.43
C GLY A 226 18.73 -4.13 12.64
N SER A 227 17.72 -4.70 13.31
CA SER A 227 16.72 -5.61 12.75
C SER A 227 15.51 -4.92 12.14
N GLY A 228 15.38 -3.59 12.28
CA GLY A 228 14.21 -2.83 11.84
C GLY A 228 14.33 -2.18 10.45
N ALA A 229 15.38 -2.48 9.67
CA ALA A 229 15.55 -1.86 8.36
C ALA A 229 14.49 -2.37 7.37
N LEU A 230 13.97 -1.50 6.49
CA LEU A 230 13.01 -1.89 5.44
C LEU A 230 13.49 -3.13 4.72
N ALA A 231 12.60 -4.09 4.42
CA ALA A 231 12.89 -5.25 3.57
C ALA A 231 13.60 -4.87 2.26
N SER A 232 14.23 -5.83 1.59
CA SER A 232 14.79 -5.55 0.26
C SER A 232 13.68 -5.14 -0.71
N VAL A 233 14.00 -4.29 -1.68
CA VAL A 233 13.01 -3.90 -2.70
C VAL A 233 12.56 -5.14 -3.49
N GLU A 234 13.44 -6.12 -3.68
CA GLU A 234 13.11 -7.40 -4.34
C GLU A 234 12.08 -8.22 -3.56
N ASP A 235 12.20 -8.32 -2.24
CA ASP A 235 11.22 -9.02 -1.40
C ASP A 235 9.86 -8.31 -1.43
N ILE A 236 9.87 -6.97 -1.44
CA ILE A 236 8.66 -6.16 -1.57
C ILE A 236 7.94 -6.47 -2.89
N LEU A 237 8.66 -6.40 -4.01
CA LEU A 237 8.10 -6.67 -5.34
C LEU A 237 7.59 -8.11 -5.47
N THR A 238 8.37 -9.07 -4.97
CA THR A 238 8.01 -10.50 -5.00
C THR A 238 6.72 -10.76 -4.24
N THR A 239 6.57 -10.17 -3.06
CA THR A 239 5.35 -10.31 -2.25
C THR A 239 4.15 -9.68 -2.95
N ILE A 240 4.31 -8.48 -3.52
CA ILE A 240 3.24 -7.81 -4.28
C ILE A 240 2.77 -8.67 -5.46
N ASP A 241 3.69 -9.26 -6.21
CA ASP A 241 3.34 -10.11 -7.36
C ASP A 241 2.66 -11.42 -6.93
N GLN A 242 3.16 -12.07 -5.87
CA GLN A 242 2.51 -13.25 -5.30
C GLN A 242 1.06 -12.98 -4.87
N VAL A 243 0.82 -11.85 -4.20
CA VAL A 243 -0.53 -11.44 -3.79
C VAL A 243 -1.40 -11.12 -5.00
N ARG A 244 -0.86 -10.43 -6.01
CA ARG A 244 -1.57 -10.13 -7.27
C ARG A 244 -2.01 -11.41 -7.98
N VAL A 245 -1.11 -12.36 -8.17
CA VAL A 245 -1.42 -13.65 -8.83
C VAL A 245 -2.46 -14.41 -8.02
N ALA A 246 -2.31 -14.47 -6.70
CA ALA A 246 -3.28 -15.14 -5.84
C ALA A 246 -4.68 -14.51 -5.96
N GLN A 247 -4.82 -13.19 -6.10
CA GLN A 247 -6.12 -12.55 -6.30
C GLN A 247 -6.79 -12.94 -7.62
N GLN A 248 -6.02 -13.10 -8.70
CA GLN A 248 -6.54 -13.48 -10.02
C GLN A 248 -7.05 -14.93 -10.08
N GLU A 249 -6.59 -15.81 -9.18
CA GLU A 249 -7.09 -17.20 -9.09
C GLU A 249 -8.46 -17.32 -8.40
N TYR A 250 -8.93 -16.24 -7.75
CA TYR A 250 -10.21 -16.18 -7.04
C TYR A 250 -11.31 -15.41 -7.78
N GLU A 251 -10.98 -14.79 -8.92
CA GLU A 251 -11.90 -14.09 -9.83
C GLU A 251 -12.40 -15.03 -10.95
#